data_AF-H1PMM2-F1
#
_entry.id   AF-H1PMM2-F1
#
_cell.length_a   1.000
_cell.length_b   1.000
_cell.length_c   1.000
_cell.angle_alpha   90.00
_cell.angle_beta   90.00
_cell.angle_gamma   90.00
#
_symmetry.space_group_name_H-M   'P 1'
#
loop_
_entity.id
_entity.type
_entity.pdbx_description
1 polymer ?
#
loop_
_entity_poly.entity_id
_entity_poly.type
_entity_poly.pdbx_seq_one_letter_code
_entity_poly.pdbx_strand_id
1 'polypeptide(L)'
;MDSLAAQVSGLTRLAAAHRTWFVADIFIDVASAKTGTTRSEFNRMISECEKGDLDIILTKSLSRFGRDAKEGLEAIRKIRAAGKRIIFEKDKIDTETVKNELLISIIEACDQAENDWRSENIRLGLKYRAEDGTSGLYNRVCYGYKKDKNGMLIIDE
;
A
#
# COMPACT_ATOMS: atom_id res chain seq x y z
N MET A 1 -9.94 1.30 20.20
CA MET A 1 -9.69 0.01 19.52
C MET A 1 -11.03 -0.47 18.98
N ASP A 2 -11.34 -0.22 17.72
CA ASP A 2 -12.57 -0.78 17.13
C ASP A 2 -12.31 -2.25 16.79
N SER A 3 -12.94 -3.15 17.53
CA SER A 3 -12.84 -4.58 17.27
C SER A 3 -13.26 -4.90 15.83
N LEU A 4 -12.72 -5.98 15.26
CA LEU A 4 -13.11 -6.46 13.94
C LEU A 4 -14.63 -6.67 13.85
N ALA A 5 -15.24 -7.20 14.91
CA ALA A 5 -16.68 -7.37 15.02
C ALA A 5 -17.45 -6.04 14.91
N ALA A 6 -16.95 -4.96 15.54
CA ALA A 6 -17.56 -3.64 15.42
C ALA A 6 -17.47 -3.09 13.99
N GLN A 7 -16.37 -3.35 13.28
CA GLN A 7 -16.19 -2.95 11.88
C GLN A 7 -17.16 -3.69 10.97
N VAL A 8 -17.22 -5.02 11.06
CA VAL A 8 -18.16 -5.85 10.29
C VAL A 8 -19.59 -5.39 10.56
N SER A 9 -19.97 -5.28 11.83
CA SER A 9 -21.32 -4.86 12.23
C SER A 9 -21.68 -3.46 11.71
N GLY A 10 -20.74 -2.52 11.71
CA GLY A 10 -20.93 -1.18 11.17
C GLY A 10 -21.17 -1.18 9.66
N LEU A 11 -20.32 -1.87 8.90
CA LEU A 11 -20.42 -1.93 7.44
C LEU A 11 -21.67 -2.68 6.99
N THR A 12 -22.02 -3.80 7.65
CA THR A 12 -23.24 -4.56 7.34
C THR A 12 -24.50 -3.72 7.60
N ARG A 13 -24.55 -2.94 8.69
CA ARG A 13 -25.67 -2.01 8.93
C ARG A 13 -25.77 -0.93 7.87
N LEU A 14 -24.63 -0.39 7.41
CA LEU A 14 -24.61 0.62 6.35
C LEU A 14 -25.15 0.02 5.05
N ALA A 15 -24.73 -1.18 4.69
CA ALA A 15 -25.26 -1.87 3.51
C ALA A 15 -26.78 -2.12 3.64
N ALA A 16 -27.25 -2.59 4.79
CA ALA A 16 -28.67 -2.82 5.05
C ALA A 16 -29.53 -1.55 5.04
N ALA A 17 -28.95 -0.37 5.28
CA ALA A 17 -29.66 0.90 5.17
C ALA A 17 -30.02 1.26 3.72
N HIS A 18 -29.28 0.71 2.75
CA HIS A 18 -29.58 0.88 1.32
C HIS A 18 -30.52 -0.23 0.85
N ARG A 19 -31.74 0.16 0.46
CA ARG A 19 -32.82 -0.78 0.08
C ARG A 19 -32.50 -1.68 -1.13
N THR A 20 -31.51 -1.33 -1.93
CA THR A 20 -31.12 -2.04 -3.15
C THR A 20 -29.85 -2.89 -2.97
N TRP A 21 -29.21 -2.83 -1.80
CA TRP A 21 -27.95 -3.54 -1.58
C TRP A 21 -28.20 -4.81 -0.79
N PHE A 22 -27.49 -5.87 -1.16
CA PHE A 22 -27.42 -7.12 -0.41
C PHE A 22 -25.95 -7.41 -0.10
N VAL A 23 -25.70 -7.95 1.10
CA VAL A 23 -24.34 -8.36 1.47
C VAL A 23 -24.08 -9.71 0.83
N ALA A 24 -23.28 -9.73 -0.23
CA ALA A 24 -22.88 -10.95 -0.92
C ALA A 24 -21.89 -11.77 -0.08
N ASP A 25 -20.85 -11.11 0.45
CA ASP A 25 -19.81 -11.76 1.26
C ASP A 25 -19.06 -10.72 2.12
N ILE A 26 -18.29 -11.20 3.10
CA ILE A 26 -17.46 -10.37 3.98
C ILE A 26 -16.01 -10.87 3.92
N PHE A 27 -15.14 -10.08 3.28
CA PHE A 27 -13.73 -10.41 3.09
C PHE A 27 -12.89 -9.91 4.27
N ILE A 28 -12.24 -10.83 4.97
CA ILE A 28 -11.45 -10.53 6.19
C ILE A 28 -10.07 -11.15 6.11
N ASP A 29 -9.03 -10.32 5.98
CA ASP A 29 -7.65 -10.75 6.20
C ASP A 29 -7.20 -10.40 7.63
N VAL A 30 -7.04 -11.40 8.49
CA VAL A 30 -6.42 -11.22 9.80
C VAL A 30 -4.92 -11.50 9.68
N ALA A 31 -4.13 -10.46 9.41
CA ALA A 31 -2.68 -10.58 9.46
C ALA A 31 -2.20 -10.56 10.91
N SER A 32 -1.69 -11.69 11.42
CA SER A 32 -0.68 -11.61 12.49
C SER A 32 0.59 -10.99 11.91
N ALA A 33 1.34 -10.23 12.71
CA ALA A 33 2.52 -9.47 12.29
C ALA A 33 3.71 -10.31 11.72
N LYS A 34 3.47 -11.57 11.32
CA LYS A 34 4.47 -12.43 10.68
C LYS A 34 4.58 -12.13 9.19
N THR A 35 5.80 -11.82 8.78
CA THR A 35 6.28 -11.69 7.41
C THR A 35 5.83 -12.91 6.59
N GLY A 36 5.08 -12.70 5.51
CA GLY A 36 4.64 -13.77 4.60
C GLY A 36 3.15 -14.13 4.65
N THR A 37 2.31 -13.43 5.43
CA THR A 37 0.86 -13.64 5.38
C THR A 37 0.28 -13.21 4.03
N THR A 38 -0.21 -14.17 3.27
CA THR A 38 -0.89 -13.98 1.98
C THR A 38 -2.30 -13.44 2.23
N ARG A 39 -2.70 -12.36 1.53
CA ARG A 39 -4.05 -11.79 1.63
C ARG A 39 -5.03 -12.55 0.73
N SER A 40 -5.38 -13.77 1.11
CA SER A 40 -6.24 -14.61 0.29
C SER A 40 -7.60 -13.98 0.06
N GLU A 41 -8.17 -13.31 1.07
CA GLU A 41 -9.52 -12.74 0.98
C GLU A 41 -9.52 -11.46 0.15
N PHE A 42 -8.50 -10.60 0.27
CA PHE A 42 -8.35 -9.43 -0.60
C PHE A 42 -8.21 -9.80 -2.07
N ASN A 43 -7.39 -10.82 -2.38
CA ASN A 43 -7.24 -11.29 -3.75
C ASN A 43 -8.52 -11.96 -4.26
N ARG A 44 -9.24 -12.71 -3.41
CA ARG A 44 -10.55 -13.27 -3.75
C ARG A 44 -11.53 -12.16 -4.10
N MET A 45 -11.65 -11.13 -3.27
CA MET A 45 -12.52 -9.96 -3.51
C MET A 45 -12.26 -9.32 -4.87
N ILE A 46 -10.99 -9.08 -5.23
CA ILE A 46 -10.65 -8.51 -6.54
C ILE A 46 -11.08 -9.44 -7.69
N SER A 47 -10.83 -10.75 -7.55
CA SER A 47 -11.20 -11.73 -8.57
C SER A 47 -12.72 -11.82 -8.75
N GLU A 48 -13.50 -11.80 -7.66
CA GLU A 48 -14.97 -11.78 -7.72
C GLU A 48 -15.49 -10.49 -8.38
N CYS A 49 -14.83 -9.35 -8.17
CA CYS A 49 -15.13 -8.13 -8.92
C CYS A 49 -14.85 -8.26 -10.43
N GLU A 50 -13.73 -8.88 -10.82
CA GLU A 50 -13.36 -9.11 -12.22
C GLU A 50 -14.30 -10.10 -12.92
N LYS A 51 -14.83 -11.10 -12.21
CA LYS A 51 -15.84 -12.04 -12.72
C LYS A 51 -17.22 -11.40 -12.88
N GLY A 52 -17.47 -10.32 -12.15
CA GLY A 52 -18.75 -9.61 -12.16
C GLY A 52 -19.69 -9.98 -11.01
N ASP A 53 -19.27 -10.86 -10.10
CA ASP A 53 -20.07 -11.37 -8.98
C ASP A 53 -20.27 -10.33 -7.85
N LEU A 54 -19.48 -9.27 -7.85
CA LEU A 54 -19.57 -8.16 -6.90
C LEU A 54 -19.69 -6.81 -7.60
N ASP A 55 -20.66 -6.00 -7.19
CA ASP A 55 -20.89 -4.66 -7.75
C ASP A 55 -20.30 -3.53 -6.92
N ILE A 56 -20.34 -3.68 -5.59
CA ILE A 56 -19.97 -2.64 -4.64
C ILE A 56 -19.07 -3.23 -3.56
N ILE A 57 -17.90 -2.63 -3.39
CA ILE A 57 -17.01 -2.87 -2.26
C ILE A 57 -17.20 -1.77 -1.24
N LEU A 58 -17.51 -2.16 -0.01
CA LEU A 58 -17.60 -1.25 1.13
C LEU A 58 -16.42 -1.52 2.08
N THR A 59 -15.63 -0.48 2.36
CA THR A 59 -14.49 -0.56 3.27
C THR A 59 -14.44 0.65 4.20
N LYS A 60 -13.72 0.51 5.31
CA LYS A 60 -13.63 1.56 6.33
C LYS A 60 -12.81 2.76 5.87
N SER A 61 -11.62 2.54 5.32
CA SER A 61 -10.72 3.61 4.88
C SER A 61 -9.69 3.11 3.86
N LEU A 62 -9.09 4.02 3.11
CA LEU A 62 -8.03 3.73 2.15
C LEU A 62 -6.83 3.03 2.83
N SER A 63 -6.48 3.46 4.03
CA SER A 63 -5.42 2.86 4.86
C SER A 63 -5.71 1.43 5.35
N ARG A 64 -6.95 0.95 5.23
CA ARG A 64 -7.34 -0.43 5.54
C ARG A 64 -7.52 -1.29 4.30
N PHE A 65 -7.48 -0.68 3.12
CA PHE A 65 -7.72 -1.34 1.85
C PHE A 65 -6.45 -2.06 1.37
N GLY A 66 -5.38 -1.31 1.09
CA GLY A 66 -4.07 -1.85 0.74
C GLY A 66 -3.08 -1.84 1.91
N ARG A 67 -2.04 -2.69 1.85
CA ARG A 67 -0.89 -2.67 2.78
C ARG A 67 0.05 -1.51 2.51
N ASP A 68 0.15 -1.11 1.24
CA ASP A 68 0.92 0.02 0.76
C ASP A 68 0.13 0.76 -0.34
N ALA A 69 0.62 1.94 -0.73
CA ALA A 69 -0.07 2.78 -1.71
C ALA A 69 -0.20 2.07 -3.06
N LYS A 70 0.83 1.31 -3.45
CA LYS A 70 0.89 0.58 -4.71
C LYS A 70 -0.18 -0.53 -4.78
N GLU A 71 -0.25 -1.41 -3.78
CA GLU A 71 -1.24 -2.50 -3.69
C GLU A 71 -2.66 -1.92 -3.70
N GLY A 72 -2.90 -0.88 -2.91
CA GLY A 72 -4.20 -0.21 -2.87
C GLY A 72 -4.59 0.39 -4.22
N LEU A 73 -3.65 1.07 -4.89
CA LEU A 73 -3.87 1.70 -6.19
C LEU A 73 -4.15 0.68 -7.30
N GLU A 74 -3.34 -0.37 -7.39
CA GLU A 74 -3.53 -1.42 -8.39
C GLU A 74 -4.90 -2.09 -8.23
N ALA A 75 -5.31 -2.37 -6.99
CA ALA A 75 -6.62 -2.92 -6.69
C ALA A 75 -7.75 -1.96 -7.11
N ILE A 76 -7.67 -0.68 -6.73
CA ILE A 76 -8.67 0.34 -7.15
C ILE A 76 -8.78 0.39 -8.68
N ARG A 77 -7.65 0.38 -9.39
CA ARG A 77 -7.64 0.40 -10.87
C ARG A 77 -8.32 -0.84 -11.46
N LYS A 78 -8.03 -2.04 -10.96
CA LYS A 78 -8.65 -3.29 -11.44
C LYS A 78 -10.15 -3.31 -11.22
N ILE A 79 -10.59 -2.98 -10.01
CA ILE A 79 -12.01 -2.97 -9.64
C ILE A 79 -12.78 -1.95 -10.49
N ARG A 80 -12.20 -0.76 -10.73
CA ARG A 80 -12.80 0.24 -11.61
C ARG A 80 -12.79 -0.15 -13.09
N ALA A 81 -11.74 -0.81 -13.56
CA ALA A 81 -11.68 -1.33 -14.92
C ALA A 81 -12.76 -2.41 -15.15
N ALA A 82 -13.12 -3.16 -14.11
CA ALA A 82 -14.26 -4.07 -14.10
C ALA A 82 -15.63 -3.35 -13.94
N GLY A 83 -15.65 -2.02 -13.89
CA GLY A 83 -16.87 -1.21 -13.77
C GLY A 83 -17.50 -1.24 -12.38
N LYS A 84 -16.76 -1.64 -11.35
CA LYS A 84 -17.28 -1.82 -9.98
C LYS A 84 -16.99 -0.61 -9.10
N ARG A 85 -17.84 -0.41 -8.08
CA ARG A 85 -17.80 0.74 -7.18
C ARG A 85 -17.11 0.40 -5.86
N ILE A 86 -16.31 1.33 -5.36
CA ILE A 86 -15.68 1.26 -4.03
C ILE A 86 -16.12 2.46 -3.20
N ILE A 87 -16.51 2.19 -1.95
CA ILE A 87 -16.93 3.18 -0.97
C ILE A 87 -16.03 3.07 0.26
N PHE A 88 -15.37 4.18 0.60
CA PHE A 88 -14.55 4.35 1.80
C PHE A 88 -15.33 5.18 2.82
N GLU A 89 -15.91 4.51 3.83
CA GLU A 89 -16.87 5.10 4.76
C GLU A 89 -16.28 6.26 5.57
N LYS A 90 -15.12 6.05 6.21
CA LYS A 90 -14.47 7.06 7.06
C LYS A 90 -13.94 8.24 6.24
N ASP A 91 -13.44 7.95 5.04
CA ASP A 91 -12.83 8.95 4.16
C ASP A 91 -13.90 9.74 3.37
N LYS A 92 -15.17 9.29 3.41
CA LYS A 92 -16.30 9.83 2.64
C LYS A 92 -16.00 9.87 1.14
N ILE A 93 -15.26 8.88 0.66
CA ILE A 93 -14.89 8.73 -0.75
C ILE A 93 -15.77 7.65 -1.36
N ASP A 94 -16.33 7.97 -2.51
CA ASP A 94 -17.08 7.04 -3.32
C ASP A 94 -16.62 7.16 -4.77
N THR A 95 -16.07 6.07 -5.30
CA THR A 95 -15.46 6.06 -6.64
C THR A 95 -16.45 6.25 -7.79
N GLU A 96 -17.77 6.14 -7.53
CA GLU A 96 -18.80 6.44 -8.53
C GLU A 96 -19.02 7.95 -8.67
N THR A 97 -18.94 8.71 -7.57
CA THR A 97 -19.23 10.14 -7.53
C THR A 97 -17.99 11.03 -7.59
N VAL A 98 -16.82 10.49 -7.22
CA VAL A 98 -15.55 11.22 -7.28
C VAL A 98 -15.08 11.39 -8.71
N LYS A 99 -14.78 12.63 -9.11
CA LYS A 99 -14.10 12.92 -10.39
C LYS A 99 -12.77 12.16 -10.44
N ASN A 100 -12.50 11.48 -11.56
CA ASN A 100 -11.26 10.71 -11.78
C ASN A 100 -10.00 11.48 -11.39
N GLU A 101 -9.94 12.77 -11.71
CA GLU A 101 -8.81 13.66 -11.41
C GLU A 101 -8.55 13.80 -9.90
N LEU A 102 -9.59 13.92 -9.07
CA LEU A 102 -9.41 14.04 -7.61
C LEU A 102 -8.87 12.72 -7.01
N LEU A 103 -9.39 11.59 -7.49
CA LEU A 103 -8.88 10.27 -7.10
C LEU A 103 -7.40 10.14 -7.48
N ILE A 104 -7.04 10.52 -8.71
CA ILE A 104 -5.66 10.52 -9.20
C ILE A 104 -4.77 11.44 -8.35
N SER A 105 -5.20 12.67 -8.03
CA SER A 105 -4.41 13.59 -7.21
C SER A 105 -4.21 13.11 -5.77
N ILE A 106 -5.22 12.47 -5.16
CA ILE A 106 -5.08 11.86 -3.83
C ILE A 106 -4.05 10.73 -3.89
N ILE A 107 -4.12 9.91 -4.94
CA ILE A 107 -3.19 8.81 -5.18
C ILE A 107 -1.76 9.35 -5.37
N GLU A 108 -1.57 10.36 -6.22
CA GLU A 108 -0.29 11.01 -6.48
C GLU A 108 0.31 11.60 -5.19
N ALA A 109 -0.52 12.23 -4.35
CA ALA A 109 -0.09 12.75 -3.06
C ALA A 109 0.37 11.64 -2.11
N CYS A 110 -0.32 10.49 -2.10
CA CYS A 110 0.10 9.32 -1.32
C CYS A 110 1.42 8.72 -1.84
N ASP A 111 1.55 8.54 -3.15
CA ASP A 111 2.77 8.00 -3.78
C ASP A 111 3.97 8.93 -3.53
N GLN A 112 3.77 10.24 -3.59
CA GLN A 112 4.80 11.23 -3.28
C GLN A 112 5.24 11.15 -1.81
N ALA A 113 4.28 11.10 -0.87
CA ALA A 113 4.58 10.99 0.55
C ALA A 113 5.36 9.70 0.89
N GLU A 114 5.04 8.58 0.23
CA GLU A 114 5.77 7.33 0.42
C GLU A 114 7.20 7.41 -0.14
N ASN A 115 7.38 8.01 -1.32
CA ASN A 115 8.70 8.24 -1.90
C ASN A 115 9.56 9.13 -1.02
N ASP A 116 8.99 10.20 -0.48
CA ASP A 116 9.69 11.13 0.43
C ASP A 116 10.13 10.40 1.70
N TRP A 117 9.26 9.58 2.28
CA TRP A 117 9.59 8.77 3.46
C TRP A 117 10.71 7.75 3.17
N ARG A 118 10.67 7.06 2.01
CA ARG A 118 11.75 6.15 1.60
C ARG A 118 13.07 6.88 1.40
N SER A 119 13.04 8.05 0.76
CA SER A 119 14.23 8.89 0.56
C SER A 119 14.86 9.32 1.88
N GLU A 120 14.02 9.76 2.83
CA GLU A 120 14.47 10.15 4.16
C GLU A 120 15.11 8.98 4.92
N ASN A 121 14.51 7.79 4.86
CA ASN A 121 15.10 6.60 5.47
C ASN A 121 16.44 6.20 4.85
N ILE A 122 16.61 6.32 3.53
CA ILE A 122 17.91 6.09 2.87
C ILE A 122 18.94 7.09 3.39
N ARG A 123 18.57 8.38 3.43
CA ARG A 123 19.46 9.45 3.92
C ARG A 123 19.86 9.21 5.37
N LEU A 124 18.91 8.83 6.21
CA LEU A 124 19.14 8.51 7.61
C LEU A 124 20.04 7.28 7.76
N GLY A 125 19.81 6.23 6.97
CA GLY A 125 20.66 5.04 6.94
C GLY A 125 22.10 5.33 6.52
N LEU A 126 22.30 6.20 5.52
CA LEU A 126 23.63 6.68 5.12
C LEU A 126 24.29 7.50 6.23
N LYS A 127 23.53 8.35 6.91
CA LYS A 127 24.00 9.14 8.05
C LYS A 127 24.46 8.23 9.20
N TYR A 128 23.66 7.25 9.61
CA TYR A 128 24.05 6.31 10.65
C TYR A 128 25.31 5.52 10.28
N ARG A 129 25.40 5.05 9.03
CA ARG A 129 26.60 4.38 8.54
C ARG A 129 27.85 5.27 8.51
N ALA A 130 27.68 6.58 8.35
CA ALA A 130 28.78 7.53 8.42
C ALA A 130 29.20 7.75 9.89
N GLU A 131 28.24 7.85 10.81
CA GLU A 131 28.46 8.01 12.26
C GLU A 131 29.12 6.79 12.90
N ASP A 132 28.73 5.57 12.51
CA ASP A 132 29.28 4.31 13.05
C ASP A 132 30.53 3.80 12.32
N GLY A 133 30.98 4.50 11.27
CA GLY A 133 32.17 4.16 10.49
C GLY A 133 32.00 3.00 9.50
N THR A 134 30.79 2.49 9.28
CA THR A 134 30.51 1.35 8.38
C THR A 134 30.13 1.76 6.95
N SER A 135 30.05 3.06 6.64
CA SER A 135 29.57 3.54 5.33
C SER A 135 30.35 3.04 4.13
N GLY A 136 31.62 2.66 4.31
CA GLY A 136 32.51 2.24 3.23
C GLY A 136 32.81 3.34 2.21
N LEU A 137 32.30 4.58 2.40
CA LEU A 137 32.52 5.72 1.50
C LEU A 137 34.00 6.11 1.43
N TYR A 138 34.73 5.95 2.55
CA TYR A 138 36.18 6.13 2.61
C TYR A 138 36.96 5.06 1.81
N ASN A 139 36.31 3.96 1.42
CA ASN A 139 36.89 2.87 0.66
C ASN A 139 36.35 2.82 -0.78
N ARG A 140 35.93 3.97 -1.32
CA ARG A 140 35.54 4.10 -2.72
C ARG A 140 36.80 4.27 -3.58
N VAL A 141 36.87 3.56 -4.70
CA VAL A 141 38.01 3.64 -5.62
C VAL A 141 38.05 5.03 -6.25
N CYS A 142 39.17 5.72 -6.10
CA CYS A 142 39.46 7.03 -6.69
C CYS A 142 40.51 6.88 -7.80
N TYR A 143 40.60 7.86 -8.69
CA TYR A 143 41.62 7.86 -9.75
C TYR A 143 43.03 7.72 -9.16
N GLY A 144 43.84 6.82 -9.72
CA GLY A 144 45.17 6.47 -9.21
C GLY A 144 45.18 5.45 -8.06
N TYR A 145 44.04 4.84 -7.73
CA TYR A 145 43.94 3.80 -6.71
C TYR A 145 43.14 2.58 -7.23
N LYS A 146 43.45 1.39 -6.73
CA LYS A 146 42.70 0.14 -6.91
C LYS A 146 42.46 -0.55 -5.56
N LYS A 147 41.61 -1.57 -5.51
CA LYS A 147 41.41 -2.38 -4.29
C LYS A 147 42.32 -3.60 -4.31
N ASP A 148 42.92 -3.93 -3.17
CA ASP A 148 43.63 -5.19 -2.98
C ASP A 148 42.65 -6.36 -2.71
N LYS A 149 43.21 -7.55 -2.47
CA LYS A 149 42.45 -8.78 -2.20
C LYS A 149 41.61 -8.70 -0.91
N ASN A 150 41.99 -7.80 0.00
CA ASN A 150 41.34 -7.57 1.28
C ASN A 150 40.33 -6.39 1.18
N GLY A 151 40.19 -5.79 0.00
CA GLY A 151 39.29 -4.67 -0.25
C GLY A 151 39.82 -3.31 0.17
N MET A 152 41.11 -3.17 0.52
CA MET A 152 41.77 -1.92 0.91
C MET A 152 42.30 -1.17 -0.31
N LEU A 153 42.31 0.17 -0.26
CA LEU A 153 42.83 1.01 -1.35
C LEU A 153 44.37 0.96 -1.41
N ILE A 154 44.90 0.64 -2.59
CA ILE A 154 46.33 0.68 -2.94
C ILE A 154 46.52 1.57 -4.17
N ILE A 155 47.72 2.12 -4.38
CA ILE A 155 48.03 2.95 -5.56
C ILE A 155 47.97 2.08 -6.82
N ASP A 156 47.38 2.61 -7.88
CA ASP A 156 47.36 1.99 -9.19
C ASP A 156 48.64 2.34 -9.95
N GLU A 157 49.68 1.53 -9.76
CA GLU A 157 50.93 1.56 -10.55
C GLU A 157 50.70 1.22 -12.03
#